data_AF-A0A915NJG8-F1
#
_entry.id   AF-A0A915NJG8-F1
#
_cell.length_a   1.000
_cell.length_b   1.000
_cell.length_c   1.000
_cell.angle_alpha   90.00
_cell.angle_beta   90.00
_cell.angle_gamma   90.00
#
_symmetry.space_group_name_H-M   'P 1'
#
loop_
_entity.id
_entity.type
_entity.pdbx_description
1 polymer ?
#
loop_
_entity_poly.entity_id
_entity_poly.type
_entity_poly.pdbx_seq_one_letter_code
_entity_poly.pdbx_strand_id
1 'polypeptide(L)'
;LQPVPPSITPEISKNINEKGEPNKIASWENKGRRVRIPSIMGTTLLLISMFCSAFAINPVLIPKGPMICQTHEQALIWEMPEISSCPMVNLTAKHTPVLERRRIYVPNSIEFSTKAWACRKIKKNARKYTTISGIPIEEKLIHEELDLSVEECNQMIKHHSCSFGILKDNNNLWQTENKIDLTPRMWFMGSFSWKNISSENCFLFESRIDSHFGAQEVVTPLGLTRDCPYTKGNCILEDKTVLIWEVDNQRKCNFIPIGEKEGRCMGPIWLSDDGRLGLTFENETFIHDCGKNISVSDQGLGSIVIATSELTRRKRNTDRAYKRTFSDGLVTSSQLASQLTYLDSALTKAVNFAFAQSIRSFCEFTEMVKHWVESTYMSDPTDLARSLFSNSYLVAKKSARSLMKVWPCVPLEKEDYEFSPTKLDQCFEF
;
A
#
# COMPACT_ATOMS: atom_id res chain seq x y z
N LEU A 1 -41.56 23.75 -1.33
CA LEU A 1 -40.78 24.98 -1.58
C LEU A 1 -39.31 24.64 -1.37
N GLN A 2 -38.44 24.44 -2.35
CA GLN A 2 -38.53 24.33 -3.81
C GLN A 2 -37.21 23.65 -4.21
N PRO A 3 -37.21 22.56 -5.01
CA PRO A 3 -36.01 21.90 -5.51
C PRO A 3 -35.57 22.54 -6.83
N VAL A 4 -34.26 22.53 -7.11
CA VAL A 4 -33.72 22.95 -8.43
C VAL A 4 -33.37 21.69 -9.24
N PRO A 5 -33.74 21.63 -10.55
CA PRO A 5 -33.89 20.38 -11.30
C PRO A 5 -32.67 20.02 -12.16
N PRO A 6 -32.63 18.80 -12.75
CA PRO A 6 -31.59 18.36 -13.67
C PRO A 6 -31.87 18.80 -15.11
N SER A 7 -30.82 19.09 -15.88
CA SER A 7 -30.91 19.22 -17.34
C SER A 7 -30.11 18.12 -18.03
N ILE A 8 -30.78 17.42 -18.94
CA ILE A 8 -30.30 16.28 -19.72
C ILE A 8 -30.22 16.68 -21.22
N THR A 9 -29.16 16.19 -21.90
CA THR A 9 -28.99 15.86 -23.35
C THR A 9 -28.78 16.94 -24.44
N PRO A 10 -28.26 16.60 -25.66
CA PRO A 10 -27.41 15.47 -26.09
C PRO A 10 -26.24 15.85 -27.06
N GLU A 11 -25.44 14.82 -27.41
CA GLU A 11 -24.68 14.61 -28.67
C GLU A 11 -23.49 15.53 -29.04
N ILE A 12 -22.29 14.93 -29.16
CA ILE A 12 -21.68 14.53 -30.45
C ILE A 12 -20.44 13.67 -30.19
N SER A 13 -20.38 12.58 -30.94
CA SER A 13 -19.32 11.60 -31.07
C SER A 13 -17.99 12.19 -31.55
N LYS A 14 -16.87 11.73 -30.96
CA LYS A 14 -15.60 11.56 -31.68
C LYS A 14 -14.67 10.58 -30.95
N ASN A 15 -14.43 9.46 -31.62
CA ASN A 15 -13.35 8.51 -31.37
C ASN A 15 -12.00 9.21 -31.33
N ILE A 16 -11.25 9.08 -30.23
CA ILE A 16 -9.79 9.11 -30.24
C ILE A 16 -9.29 8.04 -29.27
N ASN A 17 -8.62 7.04 -29.83
CA ASN A 17 -7.81 6.06 -29.12
C ASN A 17 -6.65 6.78 -28.41
N GLU A 18 -6.62 6.80 -27.08
CA GLU A 18 -5.39 7.04 -26.33
C GLU A 18 -5.27 6.03 -25.18
N LYS A 19 -4.33 5.09 -25.35
CA LYS A 19 -3.79 4.23 -24.29
C LYS A 19 -3.05 5.11 -23.29
N GLY A 20 -3.69 5.43 -22.17
CA GLY A 20 -3.04 5.98 -20.99
C GLY A 20 -2.50 4.86 -20.10
N GLU A 21 -1.22 4.51 -20.24
CA GLU A 21 -0.47 3.79 -19.20
C GLU A 21 -0.31 4.71 -17.97
N PRO A 22 -0.52 4.22 -16.73
CA PRO A 22 -0.11 4.97 -15.55
C PRO A 22 1.42 5.03 -15.46
N ASN A 23 1.95 6.25 -15.38
CA ASN A 23 3.36 6.55 -15.20
C ASN A 23 3.94 5.77 -14.01
N LYS A 24 4.82 4.82 -14.33
CA LYS A 24 5.66 4.11 -13.37
C LYS A 24 6.63 5.10 -12.74
N ILE A 25 6.45 5.35 -11.44
CA ILE A 25 7.43 6.06 -10.62
C ILE A 25 8.66 5.15 -10.45
N ALA A 26 9.79 5.65 -10.95
CA ALA A 26 11.18 5.32 -10.66
C ALA A 26 11.64 3.85 -10.73
N SER A 27 12.01 3.44 -11.94
CA SER A 27 12.99 2.39 -12.22
C SER A 27 14.40 2.86 -11.85
N TRP A 28 15.01 2.24 -10.84
CA TRP A 28 16.45 2.33 -10.57
C TRP A 28 17.16 1.05 -10.99
N GLU A 29 16.87 0.50 -12.18
CA GLU A 29 17.69 -0.58 -12.71
C GLU A 29 17.54 -0.66 -14.23
N ASN A 30 18.38 0.10 -14.96
CA ASN A 30 18.85 -0.33 -16.27
C ASN A 30 20.19 0.33 -16.61
N LYS A 31 21.25 -0.49 -16.50
CA LYS A 31 22.55 -0.24 -17.11
C LYS A 31 22.42 -0.39 -18.63
N GLY A 32 22.46 0.73 -19.33
CA GLY A 32 22.80 0.80 -20.75
C GLY A 32 23.95 1.79 -20.92
N ARG A 33 25.08 1.33 -21.46
CA ARG A 33 26.23 2.17 -21.86
C ARG A 33 25.72 3.37 -22.65
N ARG A 34 25.82 4.57 -22.06
CA ARG A 34 25.83 5.84 -22.80
C ARG A 34 27.10 6.59 -22.45
N VAL A 35 27.74 7.07 -23.50
CA VAL A 35 28.94 7.90 -23.48
C VAL A 35 28.75 9.05 -22.48
N ARG A 36 29.70 9.20 -21.56
CA ARG A 36 29.70 10.25 -20.53
C ARG A 36 29.87 11.61 -21.20
N ILE A 37 28.79 12.36 -21.34
CA ILE A 37 28.87 13.82 -21.29
C ILE A 37 28.86 14.16 -19.79
N PRO A 38 29.90 14.81 -19.23
CA PRO A 38 29.91 15.15 -17.82
C PRO A 38 28.71 16.06 -17.53
N SER A 39 27.86 15.67 -16.58
CA SER A 39 26.72 16.49 -16.18
C SER A 39 27.26 17.78 -15.56
N ILE A 40 26.80 18.91 -16.07
CA ILE A 40 27.17 20.25 -15.60
C ILE A 40 26.79 20.43 -14.12
N MET A 41 25.82 19.65 -13.61
CA MET A 41 25.51 19.62 -12.17
C MET A 41 26.58 18.91 -11.33
N GLY A 42 27.20 17.84 -11.82
CA GLY A 42 28.26 17.14 -11.10
C GLY A 42 29.56 17.97 -11.04
N THR A 43 29.89 18.68 -12.12
CA THR A 43 31.05 19.56 -12.15
C THR A 43 30.84 20.85 -11.36
N THR A 44 29.62 21.41 -11.32
CA THR A 44 29.31 22.57 -10.47
C THR A 44 29.30 22.24 -8.99
N LEU A 45 28.81 21.06 -8.57
CA LEU A 45 28.89 20.65 -7.15
C LEU A 45 30.32 20.36 -6.69
N LEU A 46 31.17 19.80 -7.57
CA LEU A 46 32.61 19.65 -7.32
C LEU A 46 33.36 20.99 -7.32
N LEU A 47 32.97 21.94 -8.17
CA LEU A 47 33.52 23.30 -8.15
C LEU A 47 33.09 24.07 -6.91
N ILE A 48 31.84 23.92 -6.45
CA ILE A 48 31.36 24.54 -5.21
C ILE A 48 32.05 23.90 -3.99
N SER A 49 32.31 22.58 -3.97
CA SER A 49 33.09 21.98 -2.88
C SER A 49 34.58 22.36 -2.92
N MET A 50 35.17 22.57 -4.10
CA MET A 50 36.51 23.15 -4.25
C MET A 50 36.56 24.63 -3.82
N PHE A 51 35.55 25.42 -4.14
CA PHE A 51 35.48 26.82 -3.70
C PHE A 51 35.21 26.96 -2.20
N CYS A 52 34.36 26.10 -1.60
CA CYS A 52 34.15 26.11 -0.14
C CYS A 52 35.38 25.64 0.64
N SER A 53 36.20 24.73 0.09
CA SER A 53 37.47 24.33 0.72
C SER A 53 38.57 25.39 0.58
N ALA A 54 38.50 26.27 -0.42
CA ALA A 54 39.39 27.44 -0.52
C ALA A 54 39.09 28.52 0.54
N PHE A 55 37.85 28.61 1.05
CA PHE A 55 37.48 29.51 2.15
C PHE A 55 37.67 28.90 3.55
N ALA A 56 38.05 27.62 3.65
CA ALA A 56 38.35 26.94 4.91
C ALA A 56 39.86 26.88 5.22
N ILE A 57 40.67 27.69 4.53
CA ILE A 57 42.01 27.99 5.01
C ILE A 57 41.79 28.93 6.20
N ASN A 58 41.85 28.40 7.42
CA ASN A 58 41.99 29.22 8.61
C ASN A 58 43.09 30.24 8.29
N PRO A 59 42.80 31.55 8.26
CA PRO A 59 43.84 32.52 7.96
C PRO A 59 44.94 32.26 8.98
N VAL A 60 46.16 32.01 8.51
CA VAL A 60 47.32 32.01 9.40
C VAL A 60 47.21 33.33 10.16
N LEU A 61 47.08 33.27 11.48
CA LEU A 61 46.95 34.44 12.33
C LEU A 61 48.32 35.14 12.36
N ILE A 62 48.62 35.85 11.28
CA ILE A 62 49.83 36.63 11.15
C ILE A 62 49.69 37.83 12.08
N PRO A 63 50.64 38.06 13.00
CA PRO A 63 50.61 39.23 13.86
C PRO A 63 50.65 40.51 13.02
N LYS A 64 49.89 41.53 13.42
CA LYS A 64 49.76 42.80 12.68
C LYS A 64 51.01 43.70 12.77
N GLY A 65 52.00 43.31 13.57
CA GLY A 65 53.24 44.05 13.81
C GLY A 65 54.27 43.18 14.55
N PRO A 66 55.51 43.68 14.74
CA PRO A 66 56.52 42.97 15.52
C PRO A 66 56.07 42.81 16.97
N MET A 67 56.60 41.78 17.63
CA MET A 67 56.27 41.47 19.02
C MET A 67 57.49 40.90 19.74
N ILE A 68 57.52 41.08 21.05
CA ILE A 68 58.55 40.51 21.92
C ILE A 68 57.93 39.36 22.70
N CYS A 69 58.61 38.22 22.70
CA CYS A 69 58.17 37.02 23.40
C CYS A 69 59.23 36.60 24.41
N GLN A 70 58.86 36.51 25.69
CA GLN A 70 59.75 36.00 26.74
C GLN A 70 59.60 34.47 26.82
N THR A 71 60.68 33.73 26.54
CA THR A 71 60.67 32.25 26.59
C THR A 71 61.37 31.67 27.82
N HIS A 72 61.84 32.52 28.74
CA HIS A 72 62.67 32.13 29.88
C HIS A 72 61.88 31.71 31.13
N GLU A 73 60.67 32.21 31.34
CA GLU A 73 59.86 31.91 32.54
C GLU A 73 58.39 31.61 32.18
N GLN A 74 57.72 30.78 32.99
CA GLN A 74 56.28 30.47 32.96
C GLN A 74 55.67 30.10 31.58
N ALA A 75 55.99 28.90 31.08
CA ALA A 75 55.33 28.35 29.89
C ALA A 75 53.98 27.68 30.24
N LEU A 76 52.95 27.91 29.43
CA LEU A 76 51.77 27.05 29.43
C LEU A 76 52.11 25.76 28.68
N ILE A 77 51.88 24.62 29.33
CA ILE A 77 52.07 23.31 28.71
C ILE A 77 50.73 22.88 28.11
N TRP A 78 50.73 22.57 26.82
CA TRP A 78 49.58 22.01 26.12
C TRP A 78 49.95 20.67 25.50
N GLU A 79 49.09 19.69 25.72
CA GLU A 79 49.21 18.35 25.15
C GLU A 79 48.10 18.10 24.14
N MET A 80 48.48 17.54 23.01
CA MET A 80 47.55 17.19 21.95
C MET A 80 46.64 16.03 22.39
N PRO A 81 45.31 16.15 22.22
CA PRO A 81 44.38 15.11 22.68
C PRO A 81 44.59 13.80 21.91
N GLU A 82 44.57 12.69 22.64
CA GLU A 82 44.54 11.36 22.03
C GLU A 82 43.13 11.03 21.54
N ILE A 83 42.99 10.82 20.23
CA ILE A 83 41.76 10.32 19.63
C ILE A 83 41.80 8.79 19.69
N SER A 84 40.80 8.17 20.31
CA SER A 84 40.62 6.72 20.30
C SER A 84 40.34 6.20 18.89
N SER A 85 40.72 4.96 18.59
CA SER A 85 40.48 4.33 17.29
C SER A 85 39.01 4.32 16.91
N CYS A 86 38.73 4.52 15.62
CA CYS A 86 37.37 4.59 15.11
C CYS A 86 36.60 3.29 15.38
N PRO A 87 35.40 3.36 15.99
CA PRO A 87 34.60 2.18 16.21
C PRO A 87 34.19 1.59 14.86
N MET A 88 34.42 0.29 14.68
CA MET A 88 33.81 -0.42 13.55
C MET A 88 32.31 -0.46 13.80
N VAL A 89 31.54 0.24 12.96
CA VAL A 89 30.09 0.15 12.99
C VAL A 89 29.69 -1.23 12.48
N ASN A 90 29.57 -2.17 13.39
CA ASN A 90 28.97 -3.46 13.11
C ASN A 90 27.45 -3.25 12.99
N LEU A 91 26.97 -3.13 11.76
CA LEU A 91 25.57 -3.30 11.44
C LEU A 91 25.21 -4.78 11.59
N THR A 92 25.27 -5.29 12.82
CA THR A 92 24.76 -6.62 13.14
C THR A 92 23.25 -6.57 12.95
N ALA A 93 22.79 -7.07 11.80
CA ALA A 93 21.39 -7.37 11.61
C ALA A 93 20.99 -8.38 12.69
N LYS A 94 20.15 -7.96 13.65
CA LYS A 94 19.68 -8.80 14.76
C LYS A 94 18.99 -10.08 14.27
N HIS A 95 18.47 -10.05 13.04
CA HIS A 95 17.86 -11.19 12.37
C HIS A 95 18.48 -11.39 10.99
N THR A 96 18.95 -12.60 10.73
CA THR A 96 19.35 -13.03 9.39
C THR A 96 18.09 -13.16 8.53
N PRO A 97 18.04 -12.54 7.33
CA PRO A 97 16.85 -12.61 6.49
C PRO A 97 16.68 -14.05 5.98
N VAL A 98 15.62 -14.73 6.40
CA VAL A 98 15.27 -16.09 5.92
C VAL A 98 14.37 -15.96 4.71
N LEU A 99 14.68 -16.69 3.64
CA LEU A 99 13.90 -16.65 2.41
C LEU A 99 12.67 -17.56 2.56
N GLU A 100 11.49 -16.96 2.44
CA GLU A 100 10.21 -17.62 2.66
C GLU A 100 9.24 -17.32 1.51
N ARG A 101 8.64 -18.38 0.98
CA ARG A 101 7.52 -18.27 0.03
C ARG A 101 6.21 -18.43 0.77
N ARG A 102 5.34 -17.41 0.67
CA ARG A 102 4.03 -17.37 1.33
C ARG A 102 2.90 -17.26 0.31
N ARG A 103 1.79 -17.95 0.55
CA ARG A 103 0.53 -17.71 -0.16
C ARG A 103 -0.26 -16.68 0.62
N ILE A 104 -0.61 -15.57 -0.02
CA ILE A 104 -1.29 -14.44 0.59
C ILE A 104 -2.80 -14.56 0.36
N TYR A 105 -3.55 -14.26 1.41
CA TYR A 105 -5.00 -14.26 1.45
C TYR A 105 -5.51 -12.89 1.92
N VAL A 106 -6.61 -12.43 1.34
CA VAL A 106 -7.33 -11.23 1.79
C VAL A 106 -8.65 -11.59 2.42
N PRO A 107 -9.15 -10.74 3.35
CA PRO A 107 -10.51 -10.87 3.85
C PRO A 107 -11.51 -10.77 2.69
N ASN A 108 -12.48 -11.67 2.71
CA ASN A 108 -13.51 -11.77 1.70
C ASN A 108 -14.52 -10.63 1.87
N SER A 109 -14.41 -9.64 0.99
CA SER A 109 -15.32 -8.48 0.90
C SER A 109 -16.05 -8.43 -0.45
N ILE A 110 -16.00 -9.53 -1.21
CA ILE A 110 -16.59 -9.57 -2.55
C ILE A 110 -18.10 -9.76 -2.40
N GLU A 111 -18.87 -8.90 -3.07
CA GLU A 111 -20.30 -9.10 -3.23
C GLU A 111 -20.56 -10.15 -4.32
N PHE A 112 -21.32 -11.17 -3.95
CA PHE A 112 -21.58 -12.32 -4.80
C PHE A 112 -22.96 -12.22 -5.43
N SER A 113 -22.99 -11.95 -6.72
CA SER A 113 -24.21 -12.07 -7.51
C SER A 113 -24.40 -13.50 -8.03
N THR A 114 -25.51 -14.12 -7.67
CA THR A 114 -25.85 -15.50 -8.04
C THR A 114 -27.18 -15.53 -8.77
N LYS A 115 -27.27 -16.35 -9.82
CA LYS A 115 -28.51 -16.57 -10.56
C LYS A 115 -29.48 -17.36 -9.69
N ALA A 116 -30.73 -16.90 -9.64
CA ALA A 116 -31.80 -17.52 -8.89
C ALA A 116 -33.05 -17.67 -9.76
N TRP A 117 -33.87 -18.67 -9.47
CA TRP A 117 -35.19 -18.82 -10.04
C TRP A 117 -36.23 -18.32 -9.06
N ALA A 118 -37.16 -17.49 -9.55
CA ALA A 118 -38.30 -16.99 -8.80
C ALA A 118 -39.57 -17.67 -9.29
N CYS A 119 -40.28 -18.32 -8.37
CA CYS A 119 -41.56 -18.96 -8.64
C CYS A 119 -42.67 -18.27 -7.86
N ARG A 120 -43.79 -17.99 -8.53
CA ARG A 120 -44.94 -17.33 -7.91
C ARG A 120 -46.26 -17.92 -8.40
N LYS A 121 -47.25 -17.98 -7.52
CA LYS A 121 -48.64 -18.30 -7.87
C LYS A 121 -49.53 -17.09 -7.64
N ILE A 122 -50.30 -16.74 -8.65
CA ILE A 122 -51.21 -15.60 -8.59
C ILE A 122 -52.61 -16.05 -8.99
N LYS A 123 -53.57 -15.78 -8.11
CA LYS A 123 -54.99 -15.91 -8.38
C LYS A 123 -55.54 -14.57 -8.82
N LYS A 124 -55.86 -14.46 -10.10
CA LYS A 124 -56.50 -13.27 -10.68
C LYS A 124 -58.00 -13.38 -10.46
N ASN A 125 -58.52 -12.55 -9.56
CA ASN A 125 -59.95 -12.45 -9.31
C ASN A 125 -60.57 -11.39 -10.24
N ALA A 126 -61.73 -11.69 -10.81
CA ALA A 126 -62.54 -10.75 -11.57
C ALA A 126 -64.01 -10.99 -11.24
N ARG A 127 -64.83 -9.96 -11.37
CA ARG A 127 -66.30 -10.11 -11.36
C ARG A 127 -66.83 -9.88 -12.76
N LYS A 128 -67.71 -10.77 -13.21
CA LYS A 128 -68.41 -10.62 -14.49
C LYS A 128 -69.89 -10.34 -14.27
N TYR A 129 -70.43 -9.51 -15.15
CA TYR A 129 -71.85 -9.22 -15.27
C TYR A 129 -72.19 -9.20 -16.76
N THR A 130 -73.37 -9.67 -17.14
CA THR A 130 -73.82 -9.56 -18.54
C THR A 130 -75.05 -8.68 -18.59
N THR A 131 -75.03 -7.66 -19.45
CA THR A 131 -76.17 -6.77 -19.67
C THR A 131 -77.34 -7.52 -20.30
N ILE A 132 -78.53 -6.89 -20.28
CA ILE A 132 -79.72 -7.37 -20.99
C ILE A 132 -79.45 -7.54 -22.50
N SER A 133 -78.54 -6.74 -23.07
CA SER A 133 -78.07 -6.82 -24.45
C SER A 133 -77.03 -7.93 -24.70
N GLY A 134 -76.70 -8.76 -23.71
CA GLY A 134 -75.78 -9.88 -23.84
C GLY A 134 -74.29 -9.51 -23.85
N ILE A 135 -73.94 -8.26 -23.51
CA ILE A 135 -72.55 -7.79 -23.48
C ILE A 135 -71.92 -8.17 -22.13
N PRO A 136 -70.80 -8.92 -22.10
CA PRO A 136 -70.08 -9.22 -20.88
C PRO A 136 -69.29 -7.98 -20.42
N ILE A 137 -69.55 -7.54 -19.20
CA ILE A 137 -68.77 -6.54 -18.48
C ILE A 137 -67.88 -7.29 -17.49
N GLU A 138 -66.57 -7.07 -17.60
CA GLU A 138 -65.58 -7.55 -16.64
C GLU A 138 -65.07 -6.42 -15.75
N GLU A 139 -64.89 -6.72 -14.47
CA GLU A 139 -64.16 -5.85 -13.57
C GLU A 139 -63.08 -6.66 -12.87
N LYS A 140 -61.83 -6.24 -13.08
CA LYS A 140 -60.64 -6.88 -12.52
C LYS A 140 -60.55 -6.49 -11.06
N LEU A 141 -60.58 -7.50 -10.18
CA LEU A 141 -60.39 -7.32 -8.75
C LEU A 141 -58.90 -7.45 -8.42
N ILE A 142 -58.55 -7.14 -7.17
CA ILE A 142 -57.19 -7.31 -6.65
C ILE A 142 -56.80 -8.79 -6.79
N HIS A 143 -55.59 -9.04 -7.28
CA HIS A 143 -55.03 -10.37 -7.38
C HIS A 143 -54.56 -10.86 -6.01
N GLU A 144 -54.72 -12.15 -5.76
CA GLU A 144 -54.32 -12.79 -4.52
C GLU A 144 -53.07 -13.64 -4.77
N GLU A 145 -52.08 -13.49 -3.90
CA GLU A 145 -50.85 -14.28 -3.90
C GLU A 145 -51.09 -15.58 -3.13
N LEU A 146 -50.89 -16.71 -3.83
CA LEU A 146 -51.10 -18.04 -3.26
C LEU A 146 -49.79 -18.60 -2.73
N ASP A 147 -49.88 -19.40 -1.67
CA ASP A 147 -48.73 -20.09 -1.10
C ASP A 147 -48.19 -21.13 -2.09
N LEU A 148 -46.87 -21.15 -2.25
CA LEU A 148 -46.16 -22.07 -3.12
C LEU A 148 -45.12 -22.84 -2.29
N SER A 149 -45.08 -24.17 -2.46
CA SER A 149 -44.06 -24.98 -1.78
C SER A 149 -42.74 -24.98 -2.56
N VAL A 150 -41.63 -25.25 -1.84
CA VAL A 150 -40.30 -25.31 -2.45
C VAL A 150 -40.20 -26.48 -3.43
N GLU A 151 -40.88 -27.60 -3.15
CA GLU A 151 -40.92 -28.77 -4.03
C GLU A 151 -41.66 -28.46 -5.33
N GLU A 152 -42.76 -27.72 -5.26
CA GLU A 152 -43.52 -27.34 -6.44
C GLU A 152 -42.74 -26.34 -7.30
N CYS A 153 -42.03 -25.38 -6.70
CA CYS A 153 -41.11 -24.51 -7.45
C CYS A 153 -39.98 -25.32 -8.12
N ASN A 154 -39.43 -26.34 -7.45
CA ASN A 154 -38.46 -27.25 -8.07
C ASN A 154 -39.05 -28.04 -9.25
N GLN A 155 -40.32 -28.43 -9.18
CA GLN A 155 -41.02 -29.06 -10.31
C GLN A 155 -41.20 -28.08 -11.47
N MET A 156 -41.55 -26.83 -11.18
CA MET A 156 -41.66 -25.77 -12.20
C MET A 156 -40.32 -25.55 -12.92
N ILE A 157 -39.20 -25.52 -12.18
CA ILE A 157 -37.86 -25.35 -12.76
C ILE A 157 -37.45 -26.55 -13.63
N LYS A 158 -37.72 -27.79 -13.19
CA LYS A 158 -37.27 -29.01 -13.90
C LYS A 158 -38.17 -29.41 -15.06
N HIS A 159 -39.49 -29.32 -14.87
CA HIS A 159 -40.48 -29.89 -15.77
C HIS A 159 -41.32 -28.83 -16.49
N HIS A 160 -41.15 -27.55 -16.17
CA HIS A 160 -41.97 -26.46 -16.70
C HIS A 160 -43.47 -26.75 -16.52
N SER A 161 -43.85 -27.35 -15.40
CA SER A 161 -45.23 -27.69 -15.06
C SER A 161 -45.54 -27.25 -13.63
N CYS A 162 -46.79 -26.89 -13.41
CA CYS A 162 -47.33 -26.44 -12.13
C CYS A 162 -48.66 -27.15 -11.85
N SER A 163 -49.19 -27.06 -10.63
CA SER A 163 -50.52 -27.58 -10.28
C SER A 163 -51.65 -27.10 -11.21
N PHE A 164 -51.51 -25.91 -11.81
CA PHE A 164 -52.50 -25.32 -12.71
C PHE A 164 -52.26 -25.57 -14.20
N GLY A 165 -51.25 -26.37 -14.58
CA GLY A 165 -50.96 -26.75 -15.96
C GLY A 165 -49.50 -26.59 -16.38
N ILE A 166 -49.26 -26.66 -17.69
CA ILE A 166 -47.92 -26.54 -18.30
C ILE A 166 -47.58 -25.07 -18.49
N LEU A 167 -46.36 -24.68 -18.10
CA LEU A 167 -45.82 -23.35 -18.29
C LEU A 167 -45.36 -23.18 -19.74
N LYS A 168 -45.75 -22.06 -20.36
CA LYS A 168 -45.26 -21.67 -21.68
C LYS A 168 -44.30 -20.50 -21.53
N ASP A 169 -43.19 -20.54 -22.27
CA ASP A 169 -42.23 -19.46 -22.31
C ASP A 169 -42.79 -18.27 -23.10
N ASN A 170 -42.70 -17.09 -22.49
CA ASN A 170 -43.02 -15.82 -23.10
C ASN A 170 -41.94 -14.80 -22.73
N ASN A 171 -40.89 -14.68 -23.56
CA ASN A 171 -39.77 -13.76 -23.37
C ASN A 171 -39.09 -13.87 -21.99
N ASN A 172 -38.59 -15.06 -21.63
CA ASN A 172 -37.93 -15.38 -20.35
C ASN A 172 -38.86 -15.36 -19.12
N LEU A 173 -40.18 -15.25 -19.33
CA LEU A 173 -41.20 -15.45 -18.32
C LEU A 173 -42.01 -16.68 -18.69
N TRP A 174 -41.88 -17.73 -17.90
CA TRP A 174 -42.66 -18.94 -18.02
C TRP A 174 -43.97 -18.76 -17.27
N GLN A 175 -45.10 -18.85 -17.96
CA GLN A 175 -46.41 -18.69 -17.34
C GLN A 175 -47.43 -19.71 -17.84
N THR A 176 -48.37 -20.07 -16.98
CA THR A 176 -49.58 -20.78 -17.43
C THR A 176 -50.52 -19.78 -18.10
N GLU A 177 -51.19 -20.18 -19.17
CA GLU A 177 -52.13 -19.33 -19.90
C GLU A 177 -53.59 -19.63 -19.54
N ASN A 178 -53.90 -19.73 -18.25
CA ASN A 178 -55.28 -19.94 -17.81
C ASN A 178 -56.04 -18.62 -18.00
N LYS A 179 -56.97 -18.60 -18.95
CA LYS A 179 -57.84 -17.46 -19.21
C LYS A 179 -59.08 -17.53 -18.31
N ILE A 180 -59.55 -16.37 -17.88
CA ILE A 180 -60.84 -16.25 -17.19
C ILE A 180 -61.92 -16.57 -18.22
N ASP A 181 -62.73 -17.59 -17.97
CA ASP A 181 -63.84 -17.93 -18.85
C ASP A 181 -64.99 -16.92 -18.66
N LEU A 182 -65.06 -15.99 -19.61
CA LEU A 182 -66.08 -14.95 -19.66
C LEU A 182 -67.39 -15.44 -20.31
N THR A 183 -67.42 -16.67 -20.85
CA THR A 183 -68.64 -17.15 -21.52
C THR A 183 -69.81 -17.23 -20.54
N PRO A 184 -71.00 -16.75 -20.94
CA PRO A 184 -72.20 -16.89 -20.12
C PRO A 184 -72.60 -18.37 -20.07
N ARG A 185 -72.87 -18.88 -18.85
CA ARG A 185 -73.27 -20.29 -18.64
C ARG A 185 -74.57 -20.66 -19.35
N MET A 186 -75.40 -19.67 -19.67
CA MET A 186 -76.63 -19.80 -20.46
C MET A 186 -76.60 -18.75 -21.57
N TRP A 187 -76.58 -19.17 -22.83
CA TRP A 187 -76.48 -18.26 -23.99
C TRP A 187 -77.68 -17.31 -24.15
N PHE A 188 -78.86 -17.71 -23.64
CA PHE A 188 -80.13 -16.99 -23.82
C PHE A 188 -80.60 -16.26 -22.56
N MET A 189 -79.98 -16.50 -21.40
CA MET A 189 -80.30 -15.84 -20.13
C MET A 189 -78.99 -15.35 -19.53
N GLY A 190 -78.68 -14.06 -19.76
CA GLY A 190 -77.51 -13.43 -19.16
C GLY A 190 -77.46 -13.62 -17.63
N SER A 191 -76.26 -13.61 -17.06
CA SER A 191 -76.06 -13.41 -15.63
C SER A 191 -76.44 -11.98 -15.26
N PHE A 192 -77.68 -11.77 -14.82
CA PHE A 192 -78.17 -10.49 -14.29
C PHE A 192 -77.65 -10.16 -12.89
N SER A 193 -76.75 -10.98 -12.34
CA SER A 193 -76.03 -10.74 -11.11
C SER A 193 -74.53 -10.83 -11.31
N TRP A 194 -73.79 -10.04 -10.53
CA TRP A 194 -72.34 -10.11 -10.46
C TRP A 194 -71.90 -11.51 -10.00
N LYS A 195 -70.99 -12.12 -10.75
CA LYS A 195 -70.36 -13.40 -10.38
C LYS A 195 -68.87 -13.26 -10.31
N ASN A 196 -68.28 -13.73 -9.21
CA ASN A 196 -66.84 -13.79 -9.05
C ASN A 196 -66.28 -14.98 -9.82
N ILE A 197 -65.23 -14.74 -10.59
CA ILE A 197 -64.48 -15.75 -11.32
C ILE A 197 -63.01 -15.51 -11.05
N SER A 198 -62.29 -16.59 -10.83
CA SER A 198 -60.85 -16.55 -10.64
C SER A 198 -60.15 -17.36 -11.71
N SER A 199 -58.99 -16.89 -12.14
CA SER A 199 -58.02 -17.71 -12.87
C SER A 199 -56.73 -17.78 -12.08
N GLU A 200 -56.21 -18.98 -11.92
CA GLU A 200 -54.99 -19.25 -11.17
C GLU A 200 -53.86 -19.50 -12.16
N ASN A 201 -52.79 -18.72 -12.03
CA ASN A 201 -51.63 -18.82 -12.91
C ASN A 201 -50.34 -18.94 -12.12
N CYS A 202 -49.44 -19.80 -12.61
CA CYS A 202 -48.08 -19.90 -12.11
C CYS A 202 -47.13 -19.10 -13.00
N PHE A 203 -46.13 -18.49 -12.39
CA PHE A 203 -45.08 -17.70 -13.02
C PHE A 203 -43.72 -18.22 -12.57
N LEU A 204 -42.80 -18.35 -13.52
CA LEU A 204 -41.41 -18.73 -13.29
C LEU A 204 -40.51 -17.80 -14.13
N PHE A 205 -39.55 -17.14 -13.50
CA PHE A 205 -38.59 -16.27 -14.18
C PHE A 205 -37.24 -16.27 -13.48
N GLU A 206 -36.20 -15.90 -14.22
CA GLU A 206 -34.84 -15.78 -13.67
C GLU A 206 -34.68 -14.43 -12.94
N SER A 207 -34.06 -14.46 -11.77
CA SER A 207 -33.72 -13.32 -10.94
C SER A 207 -32.25 -13.43 -10.48
N ARG A 208 -31.80 -12.43 -9.73
CA ARG A 208 -30.48 -12.42 -9.11
C ARG A 208 -30.61 -12.22 -7.61
N ILE A 209 -29.71 -12.86 -6.89
CA ILE A 209 -29.52 -12.64 -5.47
C ILE A 209 -28.09 -12.21 -5.23
N ASP A 210 -27.94 -11.23 -4.36
CA ASP A 210 -26.66 -10.71 -3.96
C ASP A 210 -26.43 -11.05 -2.48
N SER A 211 -25.23 -11.49 -2.15
CA SER A 211 -24.84 -11.82 -0.77
C SER A 211 -23.37 -11.52 -0.58
N HIS A 212 -22.96 -11.16 0.63
CA HIS A 212 -21.56 -11.03 1.00
C HIS A 212 -21.20 -12.03 2.10
N PHE A 213 -19.91 -12.23 2.34
CA PHE A 213 -19.44 -13.09 3.42
C PHE A 213 -19.87 -12.55 4.78
N GLY A 214 -20.42 -13.42 5.64
CA GLY A 214 -20.94 -13.03 6.97
C GLY A 214 -22.35 -12.42 6.96
N ALA A 215 -22.97 -12.23 5.79
CA ALA A 215 -24.34 -11.78 5.71
C ALA A 215 -25.30 -12.84 6.30
N GLN A 216 -26.23 -12.40 7.14
CA GLN A 216 -27.29 -13.26 7.68
C GLN A 216 -28.43 -13.47 6.67
N GLU A 217 -28.61 -12.51 5.76
CA GLU A 217 -29.70 -12.47 4.79
C GLU A 217 -29.15 -12.18 3.39
N VAL A 218 -29.77 -12.79 2.37
CA VAL A 218 -29.53 -12.45 0.97
C VAL A 218 -30.25 -11.16 0.60
N VAL A 219 -29.81 -10.46 -0.44
CA VAL A 219 -30.47 -9.29 -1.01
C VAL A 219 -31.01 -9.65 -2.39
N THR A 220 -32.23 -9.23 -2.72
CA THR A 220 -32.85 -9.50 -4.02
C THR A 220 -33.67 -8.29 -4.49
N PRO A 221 -33.75 -8.02 -5.80
CA PRO A 221 -34.59 -6.94 -6.31
C PRO A 221 -36.10 -7.20 -6.14
N LEU A 222 -36.50 -8.43 -5.77
CA LEU A 222 -37.90 -8.83 -5.68
C LEU A 222 -38.56 -8.46 -4.35
N GLY A 223 -37.79 -8.10 -3.32
CA GLY A 223 -38.33 -7.69 -2.03
C GLY A 223 -37.41 -7.99 -0.86
N LEU A 224 -37.98 -7.87 0.34
CA LEU A 224 -37.30 -8.11 1.61
C LEU A 224 -37.22 -9.61 1.93
N THR A 225 -36.05 -10.05 2.33
CA THR A 225 -35.66 -11.46 2.50
C THR A 225 -35.25 -11.71 3.95
N ARG A 226 -36.24 -11.67 4.86
CA ARG A 226 -36.02 -11.92 6.29
C ARG A 226 -35.71 -13.39 6.54
N ASP A 227 -34.74 -13.67 7.41
CA ASP A 227 -34.36 -15.03 7.83
C ASP A 227 -33.96 -15.97 6.68
N CYS A 228 -33.38 -15.42 5.61
CA CYS A 228 -32.96 -16.15 4.42
C CYS A 228 -31.45 -16.18 4.25
N PRO A 229 -30.74 -17.11 4.93
CA PRO A 229 -29.30 -17.25 4.77
C PRO A 229 -28.96 -17.84 3.40
N TYR A 230 -27.90 -17.31 2.77
CA TYR A 230 -27.43 -17.78 1.46
C TYR A 230 -27.15 -19.29 1.41
N THR A 231 -26.75 -19.87 2.55
CA THR A 231 -26.40 -21.30 2.68
C THR A 231 -27.58 -22.26 2.52
N LYS A 232 -28.82 -21.79 2.66
CA LYS A 232 -30.03 -22.60 2.55
C LYS A 232 -30.38 -22.97 1.11
N GLY A 233 -29.99 -22.14 0.13
CA GLY A 233 -30.30 -22.35 -1.30
C GLY A 233 -31.75 -22.07 -1.68
N ASN A 234 -32.60 -21.68 -0.72
CA ASN A 234 -33.97 -21.27 -0.98
C ASN A 234 -34.43 -20.18 0.02
N CYS A 235 -35.43 -19.41 -0.37
CA CYS A 235 -36.07 -18.39 0.45
C CYS A 235 -37.54 -18.21 0.04
N ILE A 236 -38.39 -17.85 1.00
CA ILE A 236 -39.78 -17.46 0.75
C ILE A 236 -39.90 -15.99 1.15
N LEU A 237 -40.31 -15.15 0.21
CA LEU A 237 -40.50 -13.71 0.38
C LEU A 237 -41.83 -13.38 1.08
N GLU A 238 -42.00 -12.13 1.52
CA GLU A 238 -43.26 -11.63 2.10
C GLU A 238 -44.45 -11.72 1.11
N ASP A 239 -44.19 -11.61 -0.20
CA ASP A 239 -45.18 -11.75 -1.29
C ASP A 239 -45.44 -13.21 -1.70
N LYS A 240 -45.00 -14.15 -0.86
CA LYS A 240 -45.09 -15.62 -1.06
C LYS A 240 -44.34 -16.13 -2.30
N THR A 241 -43.48 -15.31 -2.91
CA THR A 241 -42.59 -15.76 -3.98
C THR A 241 -41.51 -16.67 -3.40
N VAL A 242 -41.27 -17.80 -4.06
CA VAL A 242 -40.21 -18.74 -3.68
C VAL A 242 -39.00 -18.50 -4.56
N LEU A 243 -37.86 -18.27 -3.94
CA LEU A 243 -36.56 -18.17 -4.59
C LEU A 243 -35.75 -19.44 -4.38
N ILE A 244 -35.13 -19.93 -5.45
CA ILE A 244 -34.23 -21.10 -5.43
C ILE A 244 -32.94 -20.75 -6.18
N TRP A 245 -31.79 -21.05 -5.58
CA TRP A 245 -30.48 -20.82 -6.18
C TRP A 245 -29.50 -21.94 -5.83
N GLU A 246 -28.41 -22.01 -6.60
CA GLU A 246 -27.32 -22.95 -6.34
C GLU A 246 -26.29 -22.34 -5.37
N VAL A 247 -26.01 -23.04 -4.28
CA VAL A 247 -25.10 -22.56 -3.24
C VAL A 247 -23.65 -22.88 -3.63
N ASP A 248 -22.89 -21.84 -3.99
CA ASP A 248 -21.44 -21.98 -4.19
C ASP A 248 -20.69 -22.08 -2.85
N ASN A 249 -20.11 -23.24 -2.57
CA ASN A 249 -19.38 -23.53 -1.34
C ASN A 249 -18.00 -22.85 -1.25
N GLN A 250 -17.38 -22.47 -2.38
CA GLN A 250 -16.08 -21.79 -2.34
C GLN A 250 -16.19 -20.35 -1.82
N ARG A 251 -17.41 -19.81 -1.79
CA ARG A 251 -17.71 -18.41 -1.41
C ARG A 251 -18.00 -18.24 0.09
N LYS A 252 -17.94 -19.32 0.87
CA LYS A 252 -18.12 -19.33 2.33
C LYS A 252 -16.84 -19.03 3.11
N CYS A 253 -15.69 -18.88 2.44
CA CYS A 253 -14.42 -18.66 3.13
C CYS A 253 -14.29 -17.20 3.57
N ASN A 254 -13.76 -16.99 4.78
CA ASN A 254 -13.41 -15.68 5.29
C ASN A 254 -12.23 -15.07 4.51
N PHE A 255 -11.36 -15.90 3.97
CA PHE A 255 -10.12 -15.52 3.30
C PHE A 255 -10.05 -16.07 1.88
N ILE A 256 -9.80 -15.19 0.91
CA ILE A 256 -9.65 -15.54 -0.50
C ILE A 256 -8.17 -15.45 -0.90
N PRO A 257 -7.60 -16.47 -1.57
CA PRO A 257 -6.22 -16.43 -2.02
C PRO A 257 -6.04 -15.41 -3.15
N ILE A 258 -5.07 -14.50 -3.00
CA ILE A 258 -4.68 -13.58 -4.08
C ILE A 258 -3.54 -14.16 -4.92
N GLY A 259 -2.60 -14.85 -4.27
CA GLY A 259 -1.46 -15.42 -4.97
C GLY A 259 -0.32 -15.79 -4.05
N GLU A 260 0.75 -16.28 -4.66
CA GLU A 260 1.98 -16.64 -3.96
C GLU A 260 3.03 -15.57 -4.18
N LYS A 261 3.78 -15.27 -3.12
CA LYS A 261 4.84 -14.28 -3.12
C LYS A 261 6.06 -14.84 -2.42
N GLU A 262 7.20 -14.55 -3.01
CA GLU A 262 8.51 -14.76 -2.38
C GLU A 262 8.88 -13.52 -1.60
N GLY A 263 9.56 -13.73 -0.48
CA GLY A 263 10.00 -12.65 0.37
C GLY A 263 10.99 -13.14 1.42
N ARG A 264 11.33 -12.23 2.31
CA ARG A 264 12.32 -12.45 3.36
C ARG A 264 11.71 -12.13 4.71
N CYS A 265 11.79 -13.10 5.63
CA CYS A 265 11.47 -12.92 7.03
C CYS A 265 12.67 -12.36 7.79
N MET A 266 12.43 -11.32 8.58
CA MET A 266 13.38 -10.71 9.49
C MET A 266 12.71 -10.58 10.86
N GLY A 267 12.80 -11.64 11.67
CA GLY A 267 12.04 -11.74 12.92
C GLY A 267 10.53 -11.82 12.63
N PRO A 268 9.68 -10.98 13.24
CA PRO A 268 8.22 -11.00 13.03
C PRO A 268 7.78 -10.34 11.72
N ILE A 269 8.70 -9.75 10.95
CA ILE A 269 8.37 -9.00 9.74
C ILE A 269 8.75 -9.81 8.51
N TRP A 270 7.79 -10.07 7.62
CA TRP A 270 8.03 -10.63 6.30
C TRP A 270 7.91 -9.53 5.24
N LEU A 271 8.90 -9.39 4.37
CA LEU A 271 8.92 -8.41 3.29
C LEU A 271 8.98 -9.11 1.95
N SER A 272 8.11 -8.74 1.02
CA SER A 272 8.09 -9.32 -0.32
C SER A 272 9.27 -8.87 -1.18
N ASP A 273 9.76 -9.76 -2.04
CA ASP A 273 10.88 -9.47 -2.93
C ASP A 273 10.51 -8.47 -4.05
N ASP A 274 9.22 -8.33 -4.38
CA ASP A 274 8.73 -7.31 -5.31
C ASP A 274 8.64 -5.90 -4.69
N GLY A 275 8.90 -5.78 -3.39
CA GLY A 275 8.97 -4.51 -2.68
C GLY A 275 7.63 -3.81 -2.51
N ARG A 276 6.52 -4.55 -2.54
CA ARG A 276 5.16 -4.00 -2.48
C ARG A 276 4.38 -4.44 -1.24
N LEU A 277 4.87 -5.41 -0.48
CA LEU A 277 4.09 -6.02 0.60
C LEU A 277 4.99 -6.28 1.82
N GLY A 278 4.60 -5.75 2.97
CA GLY A 278 5.22 -6.01 4.25
C GLY A 278 4.18 -6.51 5.25
N LEU A 279 4.40 -7.67 5.85
CA LEU A 279 3.52 -8.27 6.84
C LEU A 279 4.24 -8.32 8.19
N THR A 280 3.54 -7.98 9.27
CA THR A 280 4.03 -8.17 10.63
C THR A 280 3.21 -9.23 11.35
N PHE A 281 3.89 -10.02 12.17
CA PHE A 281 3.32 -11.08 12.98
C PHE A 281 3.80 -10.92 14.43
N GLU A 282 3.54 -9.76 15.04
CA GLU A 282 3.89 -9.56 16.46
C GLU A 282 3.04 -10.46 17.35
N ASN A 283 1.76 -10.62 17.00
CA ASN A 283 0.85 -11.56 17.64
C ASN A 283 0.44 -12.65 16.64
N GLU A 284 1.10 -13.80 16.69
CA GLU A 284 0.76 -14.93 15.82
C GLU A 284 -0.66 -15.44 16.12
N THR A 285 -1.61 -15.04 15.27
CA THR A 285 -2.98 -15.53 15.31
C THR A 285 -3.22 -16.48 14.15
N PHE A 286 -3.78 -17.65 14.43
CA PHE A 286 -4.11 -18.64 13.42
C PHE A 286 -5.63 -18.80 13.34
N ILE A 287 -6.17 -18.70 12.13
CA ILE A 287 -7.58 -18.91 11.86
C ILE A 287 -7.72 -20.14 10.96
N HIS A 288 -8.56 -21.08 11.36
CA HIS A 288 -8.94 -22.21 10.52
C HIS A 288 -10.09 -21.79 9.60
N ASP A 289 -9.79 -21.58 8.32
CA ASP A 289 -10.76 -21.17 7.31
C ASP A 289 -10.72 -22.10 6.10
N CYS A 290 -11.89 -22.61 5.68
CA CYS A 290 -12.03 -23.53 4.55
C CYS A 290 -11.03 -24.71 4.53
N GLY A 291 -10.79 -25.33 5.69
CA GLY A 291 -9.91 -26.48 5.84
C GLY A 291 -8.41 -26.15 5.87
N LYS A 292 -8.05 -24.88 6.02
CA LYS A 292 -6.66 -24.40 6.07
C LYS A 292 -6.42 -23.60 7.33
N ASN A 293 -5.26 -23.81 7.95
CA ASN A 293 -4.78 -22.93 9.01
C ASN A 293 -4.04 -21.75 8.38
N ILE A 294 -4.62 -20.56 8.50
CA ILE A 294 -4.10 -19.31 7.94
C ILE A 294 -3.52 -18.48 9.09
N SER A 295 -2.27 -18.05 8.98
CA SER A 295 -1.69 -17.08 9.92
C SER A 295 -2.12 -15.67 9.53
N VAL A 296 -2.66 -14.91 10.47
CA VAL A 296 -3.15 -13.55 10.23
C VAL A 296 -2.10 -12.56 10.70
N SER A 297 -1.73 -11.64 9.81
CA SER A 297 -0.82 -10.55 10.12
C SER A 297 -1.52 -9.43 10.87
N ASP A 298 -0.78 -8.55 11.54
CA ASP A 298 -1.35 -7.42 12.28
C ASP A 298 -2.11 -6.43 11.35
N GLN A 299 -1.81 -6.47 10.04
CA GLN A 299 -2.53 -5.73 9.01
C GLN A 299 -3.89 -6.36 8.61
N GLY A 300 -4.22 -7.54 9.13
CA GLY A 300 -5.43 -8.29 8.79
C GLY A 300 -5.34 -9.10 7.48
N LEU A 301 -4.12 -9.37 7.00
CA LEU A 301 -3.90 -10.25 5.84
C LEU A 301 -3.60 -11.68 6.31
N GLY A 302 -4.22 -12.64 5.63
CA GLY A 302 -3.92 -14.05 5.87
C GLY A 302 -2.69 -14.50 5.08
N SER A 303 -1.88 -15.38 5.65
CA SER A 303 -0.75 -15.99 4.95
C SER A 303 -0.59 -17.45 5.33
N ILE A 304 -0.07 -18.25 4.40
CA ILE A 304 0.37 -19.62 4.66
C ILE A 304 1.79 -19.76 4.13
N VAL A 305 2.69 -20.27 4.96
CA VAL A 305 4.06 -20.58 4.56
C VAL A 305 4.04 -21.84 3.69
N ILE A 306 4.54 -21.73 2.45
CA ILE A 306 4.61 -22.85 1.51
C ILE A 306 5.98 -23.50 1.56
N ALA A 307 7.03 -22.68 1.61
CA ALA A 307 8.41 -23.16 1.63
C ALA A 307 9.29 -22.18 2.41
N THR A 308 10.14 -22.75 3.26
CA THR A 308 11.27 -22.08 3.88
C THR A 308 12.53 -22.62 3.21
N SER A 309 13.39 -21.75 2.67
CA SER A 309 14.73 -22.17 2.32
C SER A 309 15.69 -21.53 3.30
N GLU A 310 16.29 -22.35 4.17
CA GLU A 310 17.52 -21.95 4.85
C GLU A 310 18.54 -21.60 3.77
N LEU A 311 19.22 -20.46 3.96
CA LEU A 311 20.16 -19.84 3.03
C LEU A 311 21.33 -20.77 2.65
N THR A 312 21.08 -21.77 1.81
CA THR A 312 22.08 -22.22 0.85
C THR A 312 21.89 -21.36 -0.38
N ARG A 313 22.83 -20.42 -0.55
CA ARG A 313 22.97 -19.47 -1.65
C ARG A 313 22.87 -20.19 -3.01
N ARG A 314 21.65 -20.48 -3.47
CA ARG A 314 21.41 -21.01 -4.82
C ARG A 314 21.60 -19.86 -5.80
N LYS A 315 22.57 -20.04 -6.71
CA LYS A 315 22.72 -19.25 -7.93
C LYS A 315 21.34 -19.08 -8.58
N ARG A 316 21.02 -17.85 -8.99
CA ARG A 316 19.81 -17.50 -9.76
C ARG A 316 19.57 -18.55 -10.84
N ASN A 317 18.64 -19.46 -10.59
CA ASN A 317 18.00 -20.22 -11.65
C ASN A 317 16.82 -19.38 -12.12
N THR A 318 16.85 -19.05 -13.40
CA THR A 318 15.76 -18.44 -14.13
C THR A 318 14.65 -19.47 -14.31
N ASP A 319 13.91 -19.76 -13.24
CA ASP A 319 12.69 -20.55 -13.36
C ASP A 319 11.51 -19.61 -13.60
N ARG A 320 11.11 -19.54 -14.88
CA ARG A 320 9.82 -19.03 -15.33
C ARG A 320 8.71 -19.90 -14.72
N ALA A 321 8.26 -19.57 -13.52
CA ALA A 321 7.09 -20.19 -12.91
C ALA A 321 5.91 -19.22 -12.95
N TYR A 322 4.99 -19.53 -13.86
CA TYR A 322 3.57 -19.15 -13.90
C TYR A 322 3.12 -17.97 -13.02
N LYS A 323 3.22 -16.77 -13.59
CA LYS A 323 2.71 -15.51 -13.03
C LYS A 323 1.18 -15.51 -13.09
N ARG A 324 0.50 -16.04 -12.07
CA ARG A 324 -0.88 -15.59 -11.81
C ARG A 324 -0.78 -14.14 -11.38
N THR A 325 -1.33 -13.26 -12.19
CA THR A 325 -1.41 -11.82 -11.93
C THR A 325 -2.00 -11.60 -10.55
N PHE A 326 -1.18 -11.11 -9.63
CA PHE A 326 -1.66 -10.44 -8.42
C PHE A 326 -2.63 -9.36 -8.91
N SER A 327 -3.91 -9.49 -8.58
CA SER A 327 -4.93 -8.54 -8.99
C SER A 327 -4.66 -7.22 -8.27
N ASP A 328 -3.88 -6.34 -8.92
CA ASP A 328 -3.55 -4.95 -8.53
C ASP A 328 -4.82 -4.03 -8.44
N GLY A 329 -6.03 -4.60 -8.47
CA GLY A 329 -7.28 -3.88 -8.68
C GLY A 329 -8.15 -3.67 -7.43
N LEU A 330 -7.80 -4.23 -6.27
CA LEU A 330 -8.60 -4.08 -5.05
C LEU A 330 -7.73 -3.60 -3.89
N VAL A 331 -7.58 -2.28 -3.75
CA VAL A 331 -6.87 -1.65 -2.63
C VAL A 331 -7.74 -1.73 -1.38
N THR A 332 -7.53 -2.76 -0.58
CA THR A 332 -8.10 -2.83 0.78
C THR A 332 -7.25 -2.01 1.75
N SER A 333 -7.84 -1.53 2.85
CA SER A 333 -7.10 -0.85 3.93
C SER A 333 -5.93 -1.69 4.46
N SER A 334 -6.11 -3.01 4.51
CA SER A 334 -5.07 -3.98 4.89
C SER A 334 -3.88 -4.01 3.93
N GLN A 335 -4.13 -3.89 2.62
CA GLN A 335 -3.05 -3.80 1.62
C GLN A 335 -2.26 -2.50 1.75
N LEU A 336 -2.94 -1.37 1.97
CA LEU A 336 -2.24 -0.09 2.18
C LEU A 336 -1.37 -0.13 3.44
N ALA A 337 -1.90 -0.67 4.55
CA ALA A 337 -1.14 -0.83 5.78
C ALA A 337 0.12 -1.68 5.54
N SER A 338 0.01 -2.78 4.80
CA SER A 338 1.15 -3.63 4.47
C SER A 338 2.21 -2.95 3.57
N GLN A 339 1.79 -2.05 2.66
CA GLN A 339 2.70 -1.24 1.86
C GLN A 339 3.46 -0.23 2.73
N LEU A 340 2.77 0.40 3.68
CA LEU A 340 3.38 1.32 4.63
C LEU A 340 4.39 0.61 5.54
N THR A 341 4.08 -0.59 6.04
CA THR A 341 5.02 -1.43 6.79
C THR A 341 6.29 -1.71 6.00
N TYR A 342 6.16 -2.07 4.71
CA TYR A 342 7.31 -2.27 3.85
C TYR A 342 8.16 -1.01 3.72
N LEU A 343 7.52 0.13 3.45
CA LEU A 343 8.18 1.41 3.25
C LEU A 343 8.92 1.88 4.51
N ASP A 344 8.29 1.77 5.68
CA ASP A 344 8.90 2.11 6.96
C ASP A 344 10.15 1.25 7.25
N SER A 345 10.04 -0.07 7.03
CA SER A 345 11.17 -0.99 7.20
C SER A 345 12.32 -0.67 6.24
N ALA A 346 12.01 -0.34 4.99
CA ALA A 346 13.00 0.01 3.97
C ALA A 346 13.71 1.33 4.30
N LEU A 347 12.96 2.36 4.70
CA LEU A 347 13.50 3.67 5.08
C LEU A 347 14.39 3.58 6.31
N THR A 348 13.94 2.89 7.36
CA THR A 348 14.71 2.73 8.60
C THR A 348 16.07 2.09 8.34
N LYS A 349 16.12 1.07 7.47
CA LYS A 349 17.39 0.43 7.07
C LYS A 349 18.30 1.39 6.31
N ALA A 350 17.76 2.14 5.34
CA ALA A 350 18.53 3.08 4.54
C ALA A 350 19.11 4.22 5.41
N VAL A 351 18.29 4.78 6.31
CA VAL A 351 18.70 5.84 7.23
C VAL A 351 19.76 5.35 8.20
N ASN A 352 19.57 4.19 8.83
CA ASN A 352 20.56 3.62 9.76
C ASN A 352 21.90 3.33 9.06
N PHE A 353 21.85 2.82 7.83
CA PHE A 353 23.06 2.60 7.03
C PHE A 353 23.77 3.91 6.69
N ALA A 354 23.04 4.92 6.21
CA ALA A 354 23.59 6.22 5.87
C ALA A 354 24.20 6.92 7.09
N PHE A 355 23.51 6.87 8.24
CA PHE A 355 23.98 7.44 9.49
C PHE A 355 25.24 6.74 10.00
N ALA A 356 25.25 5.40 10.00
CA ALA A 356 26.43 4.59 10.33
C ALA A 356 27.64 4.96 9.45
N GLN A 357 27.41 5.09 8.14
CA GLN A 357 28.45 5.49 7.20
C GLN A 357 28.94 6.91 7.45
N SER A 358 28.03 7.84 7.78
CA SER A 358 28.41 9.23 8.10
C SER A 358 29.26 9.33 9.36
N ILE A 359 28.94 8.58 10.42
CA ILE A 359 29.75 8.53 11.64
C ILE A 359 31.14 7.99 11.32
N ARG A 360 31.21 6.90 10.53
CA ARG A 360 32.49 6.33 10.12
C ARG A 360 33.34 7.35 9.36
N SER A 361 32.78 8.01 8.35
CA SER A 361 33.49 9.01 7.56
C SER A 361 33.91 10.22 8.39
N PHE A 362 33.11 10.65 9.37
CA PHE A 362 33.50 11.70 10.30
C PHE A 362 34.70 11.27 11.16
N CYS A 363 34.69 10.04 11.66
CA CYS A 363 35.80 9.53 12.46
C CYS A 363 37.10 9.41 11.64
N GLU A 364 37.04 8.86 10.43
CA GLU A 364 38.18 8.82 9.50
C GLU A 364 38.70 10.24 9.17
N PHE A 365 37.79 11.21 9.03
CA PHE A 365 38.17 12.62 8.86
C PHE A 365 38.88 13.18 10.09
N THR A 366 38.43 12.88 11.32
CA THR A 366 39.11 13.35 12.54
C THR A 366 40.51 12.75 12.70
N GLU A 367 40.71 11.49 12.31
CA GLU A 367 42.03 10.84 12.30
C GLU A 367 42.95 11.52 11.28
N MET A 368 42.44 11.84 10.08
CA MET A 368 43.19 12.60 9.09
C MET A 368 43.57 13.99 9.62
N VAL A 369 42.64 14.73 10.23
CA VAL A 369 42.91 16.06 10.82
C VAL A 369 43.98 15.98 11.90
N LYS A 370 43.99 14.93 12.73
CA LYS A 370 45.05 14.70 13.73
C LYS A 370 46.42 14.62 13.06
N HIS A 371 46.56 13.85 11.98
CA HIS A 371 47.84 13.76 11.26
C HIS A 371 48.27 15.09 10.64
N TRP A 372 47.32 15.88 10.14
CA TRP A 372 47.61 17.25 9.69
C TRP A 372 48.12 18.12 10.83
N VAL A 373 47.45 18.11 11.98
CA VAL A 373 47.86 18.86 13.17
C VAL A 373 49.23 18.41 13.68
N GLU A 374 49.51 17.11 13.70
CA GLU A 374 50.83 16.56 14.05
C GLU A 374 51.92 17.05 13.09
N SER A 375 51.63 17.06 11.78
CA SER A 375 52.56 17.56 10.78
C SER A 375 52.84 19.06 10.96
N THR A 376 51.80 19.87 11.14
CA THR A 376 51.93 21.32 11.40
C THR A 376 52.68 21.58 12.70
N TYR A 377 52.42 20.80 13.74
CA TYR A 377 53.15 20.87 15.01
C TYR A 377 54.66 20.62 14.82
N MET A 378 55.02 19.69 13.95
CA MET A 378 56.42 19.36 13.66
C MET A 378 57.11 20.41 12.79
N SER A 379 56.38 21.10 11.90
CA SER A 379 56.92 22.15 11.04
C SER A 379 57.02 23.50 11.74
N ASP A 380 55.91 23.99 12.31
CA ASP A 380 55.85 25.26 13.04
C ASP A 380 54.84 25.16 14.22
N PRO A 381 55.32 24.93 15.45
CA PRO A 381 54.46 24.85 16.62
C PRO A 381 53.82 26.21 16.97
N THR A 382 54.44 27.33 16.59
CA THR A 382 53.95 28.68 16.91
C THR A 382 52.69 28.98 16.11
N ASP A 383 52.70 28.72 14.81
CA ASP A 383 51.53 28.93 13.96
C ASP A 383 50.36 28.02 14.36
N LEU A 384 50.66 26.77 14.73
CA LEU A 384 49.65 25.88 15.28
C LEU A 384 49.04 26.43 16.57
N ALA A 385 49.87 26.90 17.52
CA ALA A 385 49.37 27.47 18.77
C ALA A 385 48.50 28.71 18.53
N ARG A 386 48.90 29.61 17.62
CA ARG A 386 48.10 30.79 17.27
C ARG A 386 46.74 30.43 16.68
N SER A 387 46.70 29.40 15.84
CA SER A 387 45.47 28.87 15.25
C SER A 387 44.57 28.19 16.31
N LEU A 388 45.15 27.33 17.16
CA LEU A 388 44.42 26.60 18.19
C LEU A 388 43.83 27.53 19.27
N PHE A 389 44.60 28.50 19.74
CA PHE A 389 44.16 29.44 20.78
C PHE A 389 43.50 30.70 20.21
N SER A 390 43.38 30.82 18.89
CA SER A 390 42.86 32.00 18.19
C SER A 390 43.50 33.32 18.67
N ASN A 391 44.80 33.28 18.96
CA ASN A 391 45.55 34.42 19.47
C ASN A 391 46.87 34.55 18.70
N SER A 392 47.04 35.67 17.97
CA SER A 392 48.23 35.94 17.15
C SER A 392 49.48 36.24 17.97
N TYR A 393 49.35 36.62 19.24
CA TYR A 393 50.45 37.05 20.11
C TYR A 393 50.93 35.91 21.00
N LEU A 394 51.17 34.75 20.40
CA LEU A 394 51.73 33.59 21.06
C LEU A 394 52.99 33.14 20.33
N VAL A 395 53.93 32.60 21.10
CA VAL A 395 55.05 31.80 20.59
C VAL A 395 54.97 30.42 21.22
N ALA A 396 55.25 29.37 20.45
CA ALA A 396 55.31 28.03 20.99
C ALA A 396 56.60 27.34 20.57
N LYS A 397 57.08 26.45 21.44
CA LYS A 397 58.21 25.57 21.16
C LYS A 397 57.82 24.13 21.42
N LYS A 398 58.32 23.26 20.56
CA LYS A 398 58.24 21.82 20.75
C LYS A 398 59.00 21.42 22.02
N SER A 399 58.34 20.66 22.90
CA SER A 399 58.96 20.12 24.11
C SER A 399 58.99 18.58 24.12
N ALA A 400 57.99 17.90 23.53
CA ALA A 400 57.98 16.45 23.34
C ALA A 400 57.25 16.05 22.03
N ARG A 401 56.79 14.80 21.89
CA ARG A 401 56.08 14.33 20.68
C ARG A 401 54.66 14.89 20.55
N SER A 402 53.95 15.03 21.66
CA SER A 402 52.57 15.55 21.74
C SER A 402 52.47 16.84 22.57
N LEU A 403 53.58 17.37 23.08
CA LEU A 403 53.60 18.38 24.13
C LEU A 403 54.31 19.66 23.68
N MET A 404 53.58 20.77 23.67
CA MET A 404 54.10 22.08 23.31
C MET A 404 54.13 23.01 24.53
N LYS A 405 55.15 23.85 24.58
CA LYS A 405 55.25 24.96 25.53
C LYS A 405 54.86 26.23 24.81
N VAL A 406 53.92 26.98 25.39
CA VAL A 406 53.34 28.19 24.79
C VAL A 406 53.60 29.36 25.73
N TRP A 407 54.05 30.48 25.17
CA TRP A 407 54.30 31.73 25.87
C TRP A 407 53.51 32.87 25.21
N PRO A 408 52.98 33.80 26.01
CA PRO A 408 52.41 35.04 25.47
C PRO A 408 53.52 35.96 24.96
N CYS A 409 53.19 36.69 23.90
CA CYS A 409 54.01 37.76 23.34
C CYS A 409 53.32 39.11 23.56
N VAL A 410 54.10 40.17 23.62
CA VAL A 410 53.61 41.55 23.72
C VAL A 410 53.83 42.24 22.37
N PRO A 411 52.79 42.81 21.74
CA PRO A 411 52.96 43.58 20.51
C PRO A 411 53.79 44.84 20.76
N LEU A 412 54.62 45.21 19.78
CA LEU A 412 55.31 46.49 19.76
C LEU A 412 54.55 47.48 18.90
N GLU A 413 54.49 48.74 19.35
CA GLU A 413 53.97 49.82 18.53
C GLU A 413 55.04 50.29 17.54
N LYS A 414 54.62 51.01 16.49
CA LYS A 414 55.54 51.48 15.44
C LYS A 414 56.62 52.43 15.93
N GLU A 415 56.42 53.02 17.11
CA GLU A 415 57.32 53.96 17.75
C GLU A 415 58.43 53.25 18.56
N ASP A 416 58.24 51.97 18.89
CA ASP A 416 59.12 51.21 19.79
C ASP A 416 60.27 50.49 19.06
N TYR A 417 60.32 50.53 17.73
CA TYR A 417 61.33 49.80 16.96
C TYR A 417 61.81 50.56 15.72
N GLU A 418 63.07 50.33 15.36
CA GLU A 418 63.69 50.81 14.13
C GLU A 418 64.49 49.68 13.49
N PHE A 419 64.37 49.51 12.17
CA PHE A 419 65.15 48.51 11.44
C PHE A 419 66.52 49.08 11.08
N SER A 420 67.58 48.53 11.68
CA SER A 420 68.95 48.91 11.33
C SER A 420 69.41 48.21 10.05
N PRO A 421 70.06 48.91 9.10
CA PRO A 421 70.68 48.27 7.94
C PRO A 421 71.88 47.42 8.36
N THR A 422 72.05 46.26 7.74
CA THR A 422 73.20 45.37 7.94
C THR A 422 74.40 45.82 7.09
N LYS A 423 75.63 45.49 7.54
CA LYS A 423 76.86 45.79 6.78
C LYS A 423 76.93 44.90 5.52
N LEU A 424 77.52 45.44 4.44
CA LEU A 424 77.45 44.90 3.06
C LEU A 424 77.85 43.42 2.86
N ASP A 425 78.60 42.81 3.78
CA ASP A 425 79.15 41.45 3.60
C ASP A 425 78.59 40.40 4.59
N GLN A 426 77.55 40.73 5.35
CA GLN A 426 76.92 39.79 6.29
C GLN A 426 75.38 39.85 6.18
N CYS A 427 74.81 38.77 5.65
CA CYS A 427 73.37 38.52 5.71
C CYS A 427 73.04 37.71 6.96
N PHE A 428 72.07 38.16 7.75
CA PHE A 428 71.48 37.34 8.80
C PHE A 428 70.26 36.63 8.20
N GLU A 429 70.24 35.31 8.30
CA GLU A 429 69.04 34.51 8.00
C GLU A 429 68.17 34.54 9.26
N PHE A 430 66.96 35.05 9.13
CA PHE A 430 65.97 35.18 10.21
C PHE A 430 64.98 34.03 10.20
#